data_AF-A0A950TM51-F1
#
_entry.id   AF-A0A950TM51-F1
#
_cell.length_a   1.000
_cell.length_b   1.000
_cell.length_c   1.000
_cell.angle_alpha   90.00
_cell.angle_beta   90.00
_cell.angle_gamma   90.00
#
_symmetry.space_group_name_H-M   'P 1'
#
loop_
_entity.id
_entity.type
_entity.pdbx_description
1 polymer ?
#
loop_
_entity_poly.entity_id
_entity_poly.type
_entity_poly.pdbx_seq_one_letter_code
_entity_poly.pdbx_strand_id
1 'polypeptide(L)'
;LPDLTAFVPVFNGPELMFWSVVRAHHSDIGGATHGAYNPAATEIWHEGLRIPPMRLTENGSLREDLLEMLALNVRHPRDFRGDLAAQIGAAKLGEQRLAAVIAEFGGAVLGGAVEAMLDAAERHARDIVSGWADGEYLGEAVLDDDGFGETDIVVRARVTKYGSDVTVDLTESDPQVTGFINSSYANTQSAVAMAFAFLLDPDITKNEGAFRPLSVKLKEGTIVLAHEGAPVTMCTSHCSNEIIEAIIVAVAPACPERVMGGWGRRLRIALNGTDPRNGRRFIWHMFQARPGGGGSIAGDGFSTIGEWHSAGGIKFGSIEVAETRFPLVFETHEYRLGSAGDGRHRGGFGGDMRLRVETDGPAAANTAGEGVVHGARGVLGGRNGAPHDYTLHAPGAPPLKLKSKEVGIAVPSGSVIHVLSGGGGGWGDPAQRDPAARARDSAEGLAG
;
A
#
# COMPACT_ATOMS: atom_id res chain seq x y z
N LEU A 1 -3.14 11.50 4.06
CA LEU A 1 -3.75 12.74 3.54
C LEU A 1 -4.28 12.66 2.11
N PRO A 2 -3.83 11.76 1.19
CA PRO A 2 -4.47 11.68 -0.13
C PRO A 2 -5.74 10.83 -0.17
N ASP A 3 -6.00 9.99 0.84
CA ASP A 3 -7.22 9.19 0.86
C ASP A 3 -8.34 9.92 1.61
N LEU A 4 -9.40 10.29 0.89
CA LEU A 4 -10.58 10.91 1.46
C LEU A 4 -11.67 9.88 1.73
N THR A 5 -12.38 10.05 2.83
CA THR A 5 -13.50 9.18 3.23
C THR A 5 -14.79 9.97 3.20
N ALA A 6 -15.72 9.58 2.33
CA ALA A 6 -17.10 10.04 2.33
C ALA A 6 -17.96 9.01 3.08
N PHE A 7 -18.81 9.48 3.98
CA PHE A 7 -19.72 8.61 4.73
C PHE A 7 -21.09 9.25 4.87
N VAL A 8 -22.14 8.43 4.68
CA VAL A 8 -23.54 8.84 4.69
C VAL A 8 -24.28 8.04 5.77
N PRO A 9 -25.01 8.70 6.68
CA PRO A 9 -25.75 8.01 7.73
C PRO A 9 -26.98 7.30 7.15
N VAL A 10 -27.31 6.13 7.69
CA VAL A 10 -28.52 5.35 7.34
C VAL A 10 -29.38 5.21 8.57
N PHE A 11 -30.64 5.65 8.47
CA PHE A 11 -31.57 5.72 9.59
C PHE A 11 -32.68 4.67 9.48
N ASN A 12 -33.14 4.19 10.64
CA ASN A 12 -34.40 3.47 10.81
C ASN A 12 -35.38 4.39 11.57
N GLY A 13 -36.21 5.15 10.84
CA GLY A 13 -36.98 6.23 11.44
C GLY A 13 -36.06 7.35 11.99
N PRO A 14 -36.16 7.75 13.27
CA PRO A 14 -35.26 8.75 13.86
C PRO A 14 -33.91 8.18 14.34
N GLU A 15 -33.75 6.85 14.35
CA GLU A 15 -32.57 6.18 14.90
C GLU A 15 -31.48 6.01 13.84
N LEU A 16 -30.28 6.52 14.11
CA LEU A 16 -29.10 6.25 13.28
C LEU A 16 -28.67 4.80 13.50
N MET A 17 -28.67 4.00 12.43
CA MET A 17 -28.40 2.58 12.54
C MET A 17 -27.08 2.16 11.86
N PHE A 18 -26.78 2.72 10.69
CA PHE A 18 -25.55 2.38 9.94
C PHE A 18 -24.89 3.60 9.32
N TRP A 19 -23.67 3.40 8.81
CA TRP A 19 -23.00 4.32 7.92
C TRP A 19 -22.65 3.59 6.63
N SER A 20 -22.97 4.21 5.49
CA SER A 20 -22.43 3.80 4.20
C SER A 20 -21.15 4.59 3.95
N VAL A 21 -20.02 3.90 3.76
CA VAL A 21 -18.68 4.51 3.76
C VAL A 21 -17.95 4.19 2.47
N VAL A 22 -17.36 5.21 1.85
CA VAL A 22 -16.52 5.08 0.65
C VAL A 22 -15.24 5.89 0.85
N ARG A 23 -14.11 5.19 0.77
CA ARG A 23 -12.77 5.79 0.80
C ARG A 23 -12.10 5.64 -0.56
N ALA A 24 -11.48 6.70 -1.06
CA ALA A 24 -10.75 6.68 -2.32
C ALA A 24 -9.50 7.56 -2.22
N HIS A 25 -8.47 7.17 -2.98
CA HIS A 25 -7.24 7.94 -3.13
C HIS A 25 -7.46 9.06 -4.15
N HIS A 26 -7.11 10.29 -3.78
CA HIS A 26 -7.13 11.46 -4.66
C HIS A 26 -5.72 11.72 -5.19
N SER A 27 -5.62 11.99 -6.48
CA SER A 27 -4.33 12.19 -7.16
C SER A 27 -3.51 13.38 -6.63
N ASP A 28 -4.18 14.38 -6.07
CA ASP A 28 -3.57 15.54 -5.44
C ASP A 28 -4.45 16.03 -4.28
N ILE A 29 -3.82 16.38 -3.16
CA ILE A 29 -4.46 16.96 -1.99
C ILE A 29 -3.80 18.29 -1.59
N GLY A 30 -3.17 18.97 -2.55
CA GLY A 30 -2.34 20.15 -2.30
C GLY A 30 -0.96 19.79 -1.73
N GLY A 31 -0.49 20.59 -0.78
CA GLY A 31 0.82 20.39 -0.13
C GLY A 31 2.00 20.92 -0.94
N ALA A 32 3.22 20.70 -0.44
CA ALA A 32 4.42 21.32 -1.01
C ALA A 32 4.92 20.68 -2.32
N THR A 33 4.41 19.49 -2.70
CA THR A 33 4.82 18.80 -3.92
C THR A 33 3.67 18.22 -4.72
N HIS A 34 3.96 17.89 -5.98
CA HIS A 34 3.04 17.26 -6.91
C HIS A 34 2.85 15.76 -6.58
N GLY A 35 1.60 15.28 -6.67
CA GLY A 35 1.29 13.86 -6.47
C GLY A 35 1.26 13.43 -5.00
N ALA A 36 0.96 14.37 -4.09
CA ALA A 36 0.68 14.21 -2.65
C ALA A 36 1.80 13.66 -1.73
N TYR A 37 2.70 12.79 -2.20
CA TYR A 37 3.80 12.28 -1.36
C TYR A 37 5.01 13.19 -1.49
N ASN A 38 5.37 13.85 -0.39
CA ASN A 38 6.48 14.79 -0.28
C ASN A 38 7.67 14.20 0.49
N PRO A 39 8.73 13.72 -0.19
CA PRO A 39 9.95 13.26 0.45
C PRO A 39 10.65 14.30 1.35
N ALA A 40 10.42 15.59 1.08
CA ALA A 40 10.99 16.68 1.87
C ALA A 40 10.06 17.15 3.02
N ALA A 41 8.96 16.45 3.31
CA ALA A 41 8.09 16.82 4.42
C ALA A 41 8.74 16.46 5.76
N THR A 42 8.86 17.46 6.63
CA THR A 42 9.34 17.36 8.02
C THR A 42 8.20 17.51 9.03
N GLU A 43 7.03 17.93 8.57
CA GLU A 43 5.83 18.15 9.36
C GLU A 43 4.57 17.91 8.51
N ILE A 44 3.47 17.54 9.17
CA ILE A 44 2.22 17.13 8.50
C ILE A 44 1.61 18.22 7.62
N TRP A 45 1.90 19.50 7.89
CA TRP A 45 1.41 20.62 7.08
C TRP A 45 2.06 20.71 5.70
N HIS A 46 3.25 20.11 5.52
CA HIS A 46 3.88 20.00 4.21
C HIS A 46 3.18 18.99 3.29
N GLU A 47 2.30 18.14 3.83
CA GLU A 47 1.68 17.01 3.15
C GLU A 47 0.29 17.31 2.55
N GLY A 48 -0.17 18.56 2.66
CA GLY A 48 -1.41 19.01 2.03
C GLY A 48 -2.61 19.13 2.97
N LEU A 49 -3.80 19.12 2.41
CA LEU A 49 -5.02 19.43 3.15
C LEU A 49 -5.36 18.34 4.16
N ARG A 50 -5.45 18.74 5.43
CA ARG A 50 -6.01 17.95 6.52
C ARG A 50 -7.49 18.29 6.66
N ILE A 51 -8.35 17.42 6.14
CA ILE A 51 -9.80 17.59 6.20
C ILE A 51 -10.32 16.84 7.44
N PRO A 52 -10.74 17.53 8.51
CA PRO A 52 -11.36 16.86 9.65
C PRO A 52 -12.75 16.32 9.26
N PRO A 53 -13.35 15.42 10.06
CA PRO A 53 -14.75 15.04 9.88
C PRO A 53 -15.63 16.28 9.84
N MET A 54 -16.24 16.54 8.69
CA MET A 54 -17.05 17.74 8.45
C MET A 54 -18.24 17.41 7.55
N ARG A 55 -19.34 18.13 7.73
CA ARG A 55 -20.57 17.91 6.96
C ARG A 55 -20.50 18.69 5.64
N LEU A 56 -20.27 17.97 4.54
CA LEU A 56 -20.21 18.56 3.20
C LEU A 56 -21.59 18.72 2.53
N THR A 57 -22.60 17.94 2.94
CA THR A 57 -23.98 18.04 2.44
C THR A 57 -24.93 18.28 3.61
N GLU A 58 -25.81 19.27 3.48
CA GLU A 58 -26.80 19.64 4.49
C GLU A 58 -28.18 19.68 3.85
N ASN A 59 -29.15 18.96 4.42
CA ASN A 59 -30.53 18.86 3.92
C ASN A 59 -30.62 18.49 2.42
N GLY A 60 -29.73 17.61 1.96
CA GLY A 60 -29.65 17.17 0.57
C GLY A 60 -28.88 18.11 -0.36
N SER A 61 -28.51 19.30 0.11
CA SER A 61 -27.78 20.31 -0.67
C SER A 61 -26.29 20.32 -0.34
N LEU A 62 -25.46 20.35 -1.38
CA LEU A 62 -24.02 20.44 -1.25
C LEU A 62 -23.62 21.83 -0.71
N ARG A 63 -22.68 21.86 0.23
CA ARG A 63 -22.03 23.08 0.72
C ARG A 63 -20.97 23.52 -0.28
N GLU A 64 -21.40 24.25 -1.31
CA GLU A 64 -20.54 24.72 -2.41
C GLU A 64 -19.38 25.59 -1.91
N ASP A 65 -19.60 26.37 -0.85
CA ASP A 65 -18.57 27.16 -0.18
C ASP A 65 -17.40 26.31 0.33
N LEU A 66 -17.72 25.17 0.95
CA LEU A 66 -16.72 24.22 1.45
C LEU A 66 -16.07 23.43 0.33
N LEU A 67 -16.84 23.00 -0.68
CA LEU A 67 -16.27 22.33 -1.84
C LEU A 67 -15.28 23.24 -2.58
N GLU A 68 -15.64 24.51 -2.79
CA GLU A 68 -14.78 25.48 -3.46
C GLU A 68 -13.50 25.74 -2.65
N MET A 69 -13.63 25.88 -1.32
CA MET A 69 -12.47 26.03 -0.43
C MET A 69 -11.49 24.85 -0.56
N LEU A 70 -12.00 23.61 -0.56
CA LEU A 70 -11.16 22.43 -0.72
C LEU A 70 -10.52 22.38 -2.12
N ALA A 71 -11.33 22.58 -3.16
CA ALA A 71 -10.88 22.46 -4.53
C ALA A 71 -9.90 23.58 -4.96
N LEU A 72 -9.99 24.77 -4.35
CA LEU A 72 -9.03 25.86 -4.57
C LEU A 72 -7.62 25.52 -4.09
N ASN A 73 -7.50 24.62 -3.10
CA ASN A 73 -6.23 24.26 -2.48
C ASN A 73 -5.59 22.99 -3.06
N VAL A 74 -6.10 22.50 -4.20
CA VAL A 74 -5.52 21.34 -4.92
C VAL A 74 -5.17 21.72 -6.36
N ARG A 75 -4.20 21.03 -6.96
CA ARG A 75 -3.68 21.34 -8.31
C ARG A 75 -4.62 20.91 -9.43
N HIS A 76 -5.44 19.88 -9.19
CA HIS A 76 -6.39 19.32 -10.16
C HIS A 76 -7.84 19.47 -9.68
N PRO A 77 -8.37 20.71 -9.62
CA PRO A 77 -9.68 21.01 -9.05
C PRO A 77 -10.85 20.30 -9.75
N ARG A 78 -10.74 20.02 -11.05
CA ARG A 78 -11.75 19.28 -11.80
C ARG A 78 -11.81 17.81 -11.38
N ASP A 79 -10.64 17.18 -11.28
CA ASP A 79 -10.53 15.76 -10.96
C ASP A 79 -10.95 15.52 -9.51
N PHE A 80 -10.48 16.37 -8.59
CA PHE A 80 -10.90 16.36 -7.18
C PHE A 80 -12.43 16.42 -7.02
N ARG A 81 -13.10 17.36 -7.72
CA ARG A 81 -14.58 17.46 -7.70
C ARG A 81 -15.24 16.20 -8.25
N GLY A 82 -14.71 15.65 -9.35
CA GLY A 82 -15.22 14.43 -9.98
C GLY A 82 -15.11 13.22 -9.05
N ASP A 83 -13.94 13.00 -8.47
CA ASP A 83 -13.66 11.88 -7.56
C ASP A 83 -14.55 11.99 -6.30
N LEU A 84 -14.65 13.18 -5.71
CA LEU A 84 -15.49 13.41 -4.54
C LEU A 84 -16.99 13.20 -4.85
N ALA A 85 -17.47 13.66 -6.01
CA ALA A 85 -18.84 13.42 -6.45
C ALA A 85 -19.11 11.93 -6.66
N ALA A 86 -18.16 11.18 -7.23
CA ALA A 86 -18.26 9.73 -7.38
C ALA A 86 -18.32 9.01 -6.02
N GLN A 87 -17.49 9.41 -5.05
CA GLN A 87 -17.53 8.88 -3.69
C GLN A 87 -18.87 9.14 -2.99
N ILE A 88 -19.39 10.37 -3.07
CA ILE A 88 -20.68 10.73 -2.48
C ILE A 88 -21.81 9.93 -3.15
N GLY A 89 -21.78 9.80 -4.48
CA GLY A 89 -22.75 9.00 -5.23
C GLY A 89 -22.75 7.53 -4.80
N ALA A 90 -21.57 6.92 -4.67
CA ALA A 90 -21.43 5.54 -4.21
C ALA A 90 -21.91 5.34 -2.75
N ALA A 91 -21.55 6.27 -1.85
CA ALA A 91 -22.00 6.21 -0.46
C ALA A 91 -23.54 6.35 -0.35
N LYS A 92 -24.15 7.26 -1.11
CA LYS A 92 -25.62 7.39 -1.20
C LYS A 92 -26.29 6.14 -1.76
N LEU A 93 -25.69 5.49 -2.76
CA LEU A 93 -26.23 4.22 -3.26
C LEU A 93 -26.24 3.15 -2.15
N GLY A 94 -25.18 3.05 -1.34
CA GLY A 94 -25.14 2.14 -0.19
C GLY A 94 -26.21 2.47 0.86
N GLU A 95 -26.44 3.76 1.14
CA GLU A 95 -27.52 4.22 2.02
C GLU A 95 -28.91 3.79 1.51
N GLN A 96 -29.20 4.03 0.23
CA GLN A 96 -30.47 3.60 -0.39
C GLN A 96 -30.67 2.08 -0.34
N ARG A 97 -29.60 1.30 -0.56
CA ARG A 97 -29.67 -0.17 -0.52
C ARG A 97 -29.91 -0.68 0.90
N LEU A 98 -29.22 -0.12 1.89
CA LEU A 98 -29.45 -0.48 3.29
C LEU A 98 -30.84 -0.06 3.76
N ALA A 99 -31.32 1.14 3.37
CA ALA A 99 -32.67 1.60 3.69
C ALA A 99 -33.75 0.66 3.11
N ALA A 100 -33.55 0.13 1.89
CA ALA A 100 -34.46 -0.85 1.30
C ALA A 100 -34.51 -2.16 2.11
N VAL A 101 -33.35 -2.65 2.57
CA VAL A 101 -33.27 -3.84 3.43
C VAL A 101 -33.94 -3.60 4.79
N ILE A 102 -33.74 -2.41 5.39
CA ILE A 102 -34.43 -2.02 6.63
C ILE A 102 -35.95 -1.97 6.42
N ALA A 103 -36.43 -1.44 5.30
CA ALA A 103 -37.86 -1.36 5.00
C ALA A 103 -38.49 -2.74 4.81
N GLU A 104 -37.75 -3.70 4.24
CA GLU A 104 -38.22 -5.06 3.99
C GLU A 104 -38.21 -5.94 5.26
N PHE A 105 -37.12 -5.91 6.03
CA PHE A 105 -36.89 -6.84 7.15
C PHE A 105 -37.01 -6.20 8.53
N GLY A 106 -36.98 -4.87 8.63
CA GLY A 106 -36.94 -4.12 9.88
C GLY A 106 -35.54 -4.01 10.48
N GLY A 107 -35.27 -2.89 11.17
CA GLY A 107 -33.96 -2.61 11.76
C GLY A 107 -33.51 -3.68 12.77
N ALA A 108 -34.40 -4.15 13.65
CA ALA A 108 -34.03 -5.17 14.65
C ALA A 108 -33.53 -6.49 14.01
N VAL A 109 -34.16 -6.95 12.93
CA VAL A 109 -33.75 -8.16 12.22
C VAL A 109 -32.40 -7.95 11.54
N LEU A 110 -32.23 -6.82 10.86
CA LEU A 110 -30.96 -6.49 10.20
C LEU A 110 -29.82 -6.34 11.21
N GLY A 111 -30.05 -5.68 12.35
CA GLY A 111 -29.07 -5.55 13.43
C GLY A 111 -28.66 -6.91 14.00
N GLY A 112 -29.64 -7.78 14.29
CA GLY A 112 -29.37 -9.16 14.73
C GLY A 112 -28.59 -9.98 13.70
N ALA A 113 -28.87 -9.80 12.41
CA ALA A 113 -28.09 -10.45 11.35
C ALA A 113 -26.64 -9.95 11.29
N VAL A 114 -26.42 -8.64 11.49
CA VAL A 114 -25.06 -8.06 11.56
C VAL A 114 -24.27 -8.64 12.72
N GLU A 115 -24.85 -8.69 13.93
CA GLU A 115 -24.18 -9.31 15.08
C GLU A 115 -23.89 -10.80 14.84
N ALA A 116 -24.83 -11.55 14.27
CA ALA A 116 -24.60 -12.95 13.93
C ALA A 116 -23.45 -13.13 12.91
N MET A 117 -23.30 -12.22 11.94
CA MET A 117 -22.19 -12.22 10.99
C MET A 117 -20.84 -11.89 11.64
N LEU A 118 -20.82 -10.95 12.60
CA LEU A 118 -19.62 -10.63 13.37
C LEU A 118 -19.21 -11.81 14.27
N ASP A 119 -20.17 -12.40 15.00
CA ASP A 119 -19.91 -13.54 15.87
C ASP A 119 -19.45 -14.79 15.08
N ALA A 120 -20.00 -14.99 13.88
CA ALA A 120 -19.57 -16.08 13.00
C ALA A 120 -18.12 -15.88 12.50
N ALA A 121 -17.77 -14.65 12.11
CA ALA A 121 -16.40 -14.32 11.71
C ALA A 121 -15.42 -14.46 12.89
N GLU A 122 -15.82 -14.05 14.10
CA GLU A 122 -15.02 -14.25 15.30
C GLU A 122 -14.76 -15.73 15.59
N ARG A 123 -15.80 -16.57 15.60
CA ARG A 123 -15.65 -18.01 15.84
C ARG A 123 -14.69 -18.64 14.83
N HIS A 124 -14.86 -18.34 13.55
CA HIS A 124 -14.00 -18.89 12.50
C HIS A 124 -12.54 -18.42 12.66
N ALA A 125 -12.31 -17.13 12.93
CA ALA A 125 -10.95 -16.64 13.18
C ALA A 125 -10.32 -17.31 14.40
N ARG A 126 -11.06 -17.47 15.50
CA ARG A 126 -10.60 -18.15 16.72
C ARG A 126 -10.30 -19.63 16.48
N ASP A 127 -11.11 -20.33 15.70
CA ASP A 127 -10.89 -21.72 15.33
C ASP A 127 -9.56 -21.87 14.58
N ILE A 128 -9.29 -20.98 13.61
CA ILE A 128 -8.02 -20.95 12.87
C ILE A 128 -6.84 -20.69 13.81
N VAL A 129 -6.93 -19.64 14.65
CA VAL A 129 -5.86 -19.26 15.58
C VAL A 129 -5.58 -20.36 16.60
N SER A 130 -6.61 -21.10 17.04
CA SER A 130 -6.46 -22.19 18.02
C SER A 130 -5.50 -23.28 17.53
N GLY A 131 -5.38 -23.46 16.21
CA GLY A 131 -4.45 -24.41 15.60
C GLY A 131 -3.00 -23.96 15.53
N TRP A 132 -2.67 -22.71 15.85
CA TRP A 132 -1.29 -22.21 15.84
C TRP A 132 -0.56 -22.65 17.12
N ALA A 133 0.77 -22.71 17.10
CA ALA A 133 1.52 -23.03 18.32
C ALA A 133 1.51 -21.85 19.32
N ASP A 134 1.24 -22.13 20.59
CA ASP A 134 1.33 -21.12 21.65
C ASP A 134 2.79 -20.69 21.89
N GLY A 135 3.00 -19.40 22.11
CA GLY A 135 4.33 -18.86 22.38
C GLY A 135 4.45 -17.35 22.18
N GLU A 136 5.66 -16.87 22.43
CA GLU A 136 6.09 -15.52 22.07
C GLU A 136 7.08 -15.61 20.93
N TYR A 137 6.84 -14.80 19.90
CA TYR A 137 7.63 -14.81 18.69
C TYR A 137 8.06 -13.39 18.32
N LEU A 138 9.27 -13.27 17.77
CA LEU A 138 9.90 -11.99 17.46
C LEU A 138 10.14 -11.89 15.95
N GLY A 139 9.85 -10.72 15.40
CA GLY A 139 10.08 -10.41 13.99
C GLY A 139 10.43 -8.96 13.78
N GLU A 140 11.20 -8.71 12.72
CA GLU A 140 11.69 -7.39 12.37
C GLU A 140 11.59 -7.18 10.86
N ALA A 141 11.27 -5.94 10.49
CA ALA A 141 11.34 -5.43 9.13
C ALA A 141 11.97 -4.03 9.15
N VAL A 142 12.64 -3.67 8.06
CA VAL A 142 13.52 -2.50 8.00
C VAL A 142 13.08 -1.58 6.86
N LEU A 143 13.00 -0.27 7.16
CA LEU A 143 12.90 0.82 6.19
C LEU A 143 14.32 1.29 5.86
N ASP A 144 14.60 1.64 4.60
CA ASP A 144 15.96 1.97 4.15
C ASP A 144 16.47 3.25 4.82
N ASP A 145 15.69 4.33 4.77
CA ASP A 145 16.08 5.67 5.24
C ASP A 145 14.88 6.60 5.43
N ASP A 146 15.03 7.74 6.10
CA ASP A 146 13.98 8.76 6.22
C ASP A 146 14.09 9.94 5.24
N GLY A 147 15.18 10.02 4.47
CA GLY A 147 15.51 11.15 3.60
C GLY A 147 16.19 12.33 4.31
N PHE A 148 16.42 12.25 5.62
CA PHE A 148 17.01 13.30 6.47
C PHE A 148 18.23 12.83 7.28
N GLY A 149 18.68 11.59 7.07
CA GLY A 149 19.94 11.07 7.58
C GLY A 149 19.81 9.84 8.44
N GLU A 150 18.59 9.51 8.90
CA GLU A 150 18.33 8.24 9.57
C GLU A 150 18.26 7.12 8.54
N THR A 151 18.87 5.98 8.85
CA THR A 151 18.96 4.80 7.97
C THR A 151 18.66 3.54 8.77
N ASP A 152 18.22 2.47 8.09
CA ASP A 152 17.93 1.16 8.70
C ASP A 152 16.93 1.25 9.86
N ILE A 153 15.81 1.93 9.65
CA ILE A 153 14.78 2.16 10.69
C ILE A 153 13.95 0.88 10.87
N VAL A 154 13.96 0.31 12.06
CA VAL A 154 13.42 -1.02 12.35
C VAL A 154 12.05 -0.96 12.99
N VAL A 155 11.09 -1.67 12.37
CA VAL A 155 9.82 -2.04 12.99
C VAL A 155 10.00 -3.40 13.68
N ARG A 156 9.72 -3.46 14.98
CA ARG A 156 9.87 -4.66 15.80
C ARG A 156 8.50 -5.16 16.24
N ALA A 157 8.20 -6.41 15.95
CA ALA A 157 6.98 -7.07 16.36
C ALA A 157 7.28 -8.20 17.34
N ARG A 158 6.69 -8.13 18.52
CA ARG A 158 6.54 -9.27 19.43
C ARG A 158 5.11 -9.76 19.35
N VAL A 159 4.93 -10.99 18.87
CA VAL A 159 3.63 -11.63 18.73
C VAL A 159 3.48 -12.69 19.81
N THR A 160 2.55 -12.48 20.73
CA THR A 160 2.17 -13.47 21.74
C THR A 160 0.89 -14.16 21.27
N LYS A 161 0.98 -15.46 20.99
CA LYS A 161 -0.17 -16.30 20.66
C LYS A 161 -0.46 -17.24 21.83
N TYR A 162 -1.69 -17.21 22.35
CA TYR A 162 -2.12 -18.11 23.43
C TYR A 162 -3.58 -18.52 23.23
N GLY A 163 -3.84 -19.83 23.15
CA GLY A 163 -5.18 -20.34 22.90
C GLY A 163 -5.72 -19.84 21.57
N SER A 164 -6.77 -19.00 21.60
CA SER A 164 -7.38 -18.38 20.40
C SER A 164 -7.10 -16.89 20.25
N ASP A 165 -6.22 -16.33 21.11
CA ASP A 165 -5.95 -14.89 21.16
C ASP A 165 -4.52 -14.58 20.69
N VAL A 166 -4.38 -13.44 20.01
CA VAL A 166 -3.12 -12.93 19.47
C VAL A 166 -2.91 -11.51 19.95
N THR A 167 -1.76 -11.26 20.57
CA THR A 167 -1.31 -9.91 20.93
C THR A 167 -0.12 -9.53 20.07
N VAL A 168 -0.21 -8.41 19.36
CA VAL A 168 0.88 -7.81 18.60
C VAL A 168 1.40 -6.60 19.38
N ASP A 169 2.64 -6.68 19.85
CA ASP A 169 3.32 -5.59 20.53
C ASP A 169 4.39 -4.98 19.62
N LEU A 170 4.20 -3.70 19.29
CA LEU A 170 5.13 -2.92 18.45
C LEU A 170 5.86 -1.83 19.25
N THR A 171 5.75 -1.84 20.59
CA THR A 171 6.26 -0.77 21.47
C THR A 171 7.78 -0.60 21.45
N GLU A 172 8.51 -1.61 20.99
CA GLU A 172 9.97 -1.64 20.86
C GLU A 172 10.46 -1.23 19.45
N SER A 173 9.57 -0.78 18.57
CA SER A 173 9.96 -0.21 17.27
C SER A 173 10.78 1.07 17.46
N ASP A 174 11.60 1.40 16.46
CA ASP A 174 12.46 2.59 16.52
C ASP A 174 11.66 3.90 16.74
N PRO A 175 12.30 4.95 17.28
CA PRO A 175 11.69 6.26 17.41
C PRO A 175 11.13 6.76 16.08
N GLN A 176 10.12 7.63 16.16
CA GLN A 176 9.65 8.35 14.96
C GLN A 176 10.81 9.13 14.32
N VAL A 177 10.72 9.33 13.01
CA VAL A 177 11.76 10.00 12.21
C VAL A 177 11.30 11.35 11.69
N THR A 178 12.21 12.12 11.11
CA THR A 178 11.89 13.44 10.55
C THR A 178 11.04 13.31 9.29
N GLY A 179 11.36 12.31 8.45
CA GLY A 179 10.69 12.09 7.17
C GLY A 179 9.27 11.54 7.25
N PHE A 180 8.57 11.62 6.12
CA PHE A 180 7.16 11.30 5.91
C PHE A 180 6.74 9.80 5.95
N ILE A 181 7.59 8.92 6.49
CA ILE A 181 7.38 7.46 6.60
C ILE A 181 6.85 7.01 7.97
N ASN A 182 6.61 7.96 8.88
CA ASN A 182 5.97 7.67 10.15
C ASN A 182 4.54 7.17 9.97
N SER A 183 4.06 6.33 10.89
CA SER A 183 2.69 5.84 10.90
C SER A 183 1.81 6.51 11.95
N SER A 184 0.56 6.73 11.57
CA SER A 184 -0.51 7.13 12.47
C SER A 184 -1.16 5.91 13.14
N TYR A 185 -1.83 6.13 14.28
CA TYR A 185 -2.58 5.07 14.99
C TYR A 185 -3.49 4.26 14.06
N ALA A 186 -4.33 4.95 13.27
CA ALA A 186 -5.30 4.30 12.39
C ALA A 186 -4.63 3.44 11.29
N ASN A 187 -3.50 3.91 10.74
CA ASN A 187 -2.75 3.14 9.76
C ASN A 187 -2.12 1.90 10.39
N THR A 188 -1.51 2.04 11.56
CA THR A 188 -0.88 0.91 12.26
C THR A 188 -1.89 -0.16 12.65
N GLN A 189 -3.05 0.23 13.18
CA GLN A 189 -4.16 -0.71 13.44
C GLN A 189 -4.57 -1.45 12.16
N SER A 190 -4.70 -0.71 11.04
CA SER A 190 -5.04 -1.31 9.75
C SER A 190 -3.97 -2.28 9.25
N ALA A 191 -2.69 -1.95 9.39
CA ALA A 191 -1.58 -2.81 9.00
C ALA A 191 -1.52 -4.11 9.81
N VAL A 192 -1.74 -4.01 11.13
CA VAL A 192 -1.82 -5.18 12.02
C VAL A 192 -3.02 -6.07 11.66
N ALA A 193 -4.19 -5.46 11.41
CA ALA A 193 -5.38 -6.19 10.98
C ALA A 193 -5.19 -6.86 9.60
N MET A 194 -4.51 -6.20 8.65
CA MET A 194 -4.16 -6.78 7.36
C MET A 194 -3.22 -7.98 7.50
N ALA A 195 -2.16 -7.86 8.31
CA ALA A 195 -1.24 -8.95 8.59
C ALA A 195 -1.98 -10.17 9.16
N PHE A 196 -2.87 -9.94 10.12
CA PHE A 196 -3.71 -11.00 10.69
C PHE A 196 -4.66 -11.60 9.65
N ALA A 197 -5.34 -10.78 8.85
CA ALA A 197 -6.25 -11.24 7.81
C ALA A 197 -5.56 -12.12 6.74
N PHE A 198 -4.29 -11.86 6.41
CA PHE A 198 -3.51 -12.68 5.48
C PHE A 198 -3.18 -14.08 6.03
N LEU A 199 -3.23 -14.25 7.36
CA LEU A 199 -3.01 -15.55 8.02
C LEU A 199 -4.30 -16.36 8.19
N LEU A 200 -5.46 -15.74 7.98
CA LEU A 200 -6.75 -16.41 8.02
C LEU A 200 -7.11 -17.01 6.66
N ASP A 201 -8.15 -17.85 6.65
CA ASP A 201 -8.61 -18.49 5.43
C ASP A 201 -9.21 -17.45 4.46
N PRO A 202 -9.01 -17.59 3.14
CA PRO A 202 -9.44 -16.60 2.16
C PRO A 202 -10.97 -16.39 2.17
N ASP A 203 -11.73 -17.43 2.52
CA ASP A 203 -13.19 -17.42 2.54
C ASP A 203 -13.79 -16.81 3.82
N ILE A 204 -12.98 -16.48 4.82
CA ILE A 204 -13.49 -15.77 6.00
C ILE A 204 -13.96 -14.37 5.62
N THR A 205 -15.12 -13.98 6.15
CA THR A 205 -15.59 -12.60 6.10
C THR A 205 -14.64 -11.73 6.91
N LYS A 206 -13.98 -10.80 6.22
CA LYS A 206 -13.01 -9.86 6.82
C LYS A 206 -13.76 -8.64 7.35
N ASN A 207 -14.41 -8.81 8.50
CA ASN A 207 -15.11 -7.76 9.25
C ASN A 207 -14.55 -7.65 10.67
N GLU A 208 -15.03 -6.70 11.47
CA GLU A 208 -14.55 -6.46 12.84
C GLU A 208 -14.62 -7.70 13.74
N GLY A 209 -15.58 -8.60 13.51
CA GLY A 209 -15.70 -9.86 14.23
C GLY A 209 -14.47 -10.74 14.08
N ALA A 210 -13.92 -10.84 12.87
CA ALA A 210 -12.69 -11.61 12.61
C ALA A 210 -11.47 -11.06 13.36
N PHE A 211 -11.47 -9.78 13.75
CA PHE A 211 -10.37 -9.12 14.45
C PHE A 211 -10.53 -9.07 15.97
N ARG A 212 -11.67 -9.49 16.54
CA ARG A 212 -11.88 -9.59 18.00
C ARG A 212 -10.82 -10.42 18.77
N PRO A 213 -10.18 -11.47 18.22
CA PRO A 213 -9.08 -12.17 18.92
C PRO A 213 -7.73 -11.42 18.87
N LEU A 214 -7.65 -10.29 18.15
CA LEU A 214 -6.42 -9.54 17.94
C LEU A 214 -6.36 -8.33 18.88
N SER A 215 -5.24 -8.18 19.59
CA SER A 215 -4.95 -6.99 20.39
C SER A 215 -3.61 -6.38 19.98
N VAL A 216 -3.51 -5.06 20.07
CA VAL A 216 -2.34 -4.29 19.61
C VAL A 216 -1.81 -3.40 20.72
N LYS A 217 -0.51 -3.46 20.97
CA LYS A 217 0.20 -2.57 21.89
C LYS A 217 1.12 -1.65 21.10
N LEU A 218 1.00 -0.34 21.34
CA LEU A 218 1.76 0.70 20.68
C LEU A 218 2.34 1.66 21.72
N LYS A 219 3.45 2.30 21.35
CA LYS A 219 4.07 3.36 22.14
C LYS A 219 4.14 4.63 21.28
N GLU A 220 3.55 5.71 21.77
CA GLU A 220 3.62 7.00 21.08
C GLU A 220 5.07 7.51 21.01
N GLY A 221 5.41 8.20 19.93
CA GLY A 221 6.78 8.66 19.62
C GLY A 221 7.65 7.62 18.91
N THR A 222 7.05 6.53 18.41
CA THR A 222 7.74 5.51 17.60
C THR A 222 7.35 5.63 16.13
N ILE A 223 8.11 4.98 15.24
CA ILE A 223 7.82 4.94 13.79
C ILE A 223 6.42 4.36 13.48
N VAL A 224 5.89 3.52 14.38
CA VAL A 224 4.56 2.90 14.26
C VAL A 224 3.45 3.67 14.98
N LEU A 225 3.77 4.71 15.75
CA LEU A 225 2.79 5.62 16.36
C LEU A 225 3.48 6.95 16.64
N ALA A 226 3.53 7.81 15.64
CA ALA A 226 4.17 9.12 15.79
C ALA A 226 3.29 10.12 16.54
N HIS A 227 3.94 11.11 17.14
CA HIS A 227 3.29 12.27 17.74
C HIS A 227 2.52 13.07 16.69
N GLU A 228 1.48 13.78 17.14
CA GLU A 228 0.77 14.72 16.28
C GLU A 228 1.74 15.77 15.70
N GLY A 229 1.56 16.09 14.43
CA GLY A 229 2.41 17.03 13.70
C GLY A 229 3.49 16.36 12.85
N ALA A 230 3.84 15.10 13.14
CA ALA A 230 4.74 14.33 12.30
C ALA A 230 4.15 14.06 10.90
N PRO A 231 4.96 14.07 9.84
CA PRO A 231 4.51 13.74 8.49
C PRO A 231 4.27 12.22 8.38
N VAL A 232 3.13 11.82 7.82
CA VAL A 232 2.65 10.42 7.80
C VAL A 232 2.12 9.98 6.44
N THR A 233 2.30 10.76 5.37
CA THR A 233 1.58 10.51 4.12
C THR A 233 2.01 9.23 3.42
N MET A 234 3.22 8.71 3.67
CA MET A 234 3.63 7.42 3.14
C MET A 234 3.07 6.22 3.92
N CYS A 235 2.54 6.42 5.14
CA CYS A 235 2.26 5.33 6.09
C CYS A 235 1.46 4.15 5.52
N THR A 236 0.54 4.40 4.58
CA THR A 236 -0.28 3.36 3.94
C THR A 236 0.51 2.40 3.06
N SER A 237 1.66 2.84 2.54
CA SER A 237 2.67 1.99 1.90
C SER A 237 3.80 1.66 2.87
N HIS A 238 4.42 2.68 3.47
CA HIS A 238 5.54 2.57 4.42
C HIS A 238 5.32 3.52 5.60
N CYS A 239 5.26 3.06 6.85
CA CYS A 239 5.73 1.76 7.35
C CYS A 239 4.70 0.60 7.40
N SER A 240 3.52 0.69 6.76
CA SER A 240 2.52 -0.40 6.75
C SER A 240 3.08 -1.74 6.25
N ASN A 241 3.84 -1.73 5.15
CA ASN A 241 4.51 -2.93 4.63
C ASN A 241 5.42 -3.58 5.68
N GLU A 242 6.16 -2.77 6.43
CA GLU A 242 7.14 -3.22 7.42
C GLU A 242 6.45 -3.73 8.69
N ILE A 243 5.36 -3.10 9.12
CA ILE A 243 4.51 -3.63 10.19
C ILE A 243 3.99 -5.02 9.80
N ILE A 244 3.45 -5.17 8.59
CA ILE A 244 2.94 -6.47 8.12
C ILE A 244 4.07 -7.50 8.08
N GLU A 245 5.19 -7.18 7.43
CA GLU A 245 6.29 -8.13 7.29
C GLU A 245 6.90 -8.53 8.64
N ALA A 246 7.07 -7.60 9.58
CA ALA A 246 7.58 -7.91 10.92
C ALA A 246 6.65 -8.90 11.66
N ILE A 247 5.33 -8.74 11.54
CA ILE A 247 4.35 -9.66 12.15
C ILE A 247 4.39 -11.04 11.47
N ILE A 248 4.43 -11.08 10.13
CA ILE A 248 4.51 -12.35 9.37
C ILE A 248 5.80 -13.10 9.72
N VAL A 249 6.93 -12.39 9.81
CA VAL A 249 8.21 -12.97 10.22
C VAL A 249 8.14 -13.50 11.65
N ALA A 250 7.54 -12.73 12.58
CA ALA A 250 7.38 -13.15 13.96
C ALA A 250 6.58 -14.44 14.05
N VAL A 251 5.38 -14.50 13.46
CA VAL A 251 4.45 -15.63 13.64
C VAL A 251 4.79 -16.86 12.80
N ALA A 252 5.77 -16.77 11.88
CA ALA A 252 6.17 -17.88 11.00
C ALA A 252 6.44 -19.23 11.72
N PRO A 253 7.09 -19.29 12.91
CA PRO A 253 7.26 -20.54 13.62
C PRO A 253 5.96 -21.09 14.23
N ALA A 254 4.96 -20.24 14.49
CA ALA A 254 3.69 -20.62 15.10
C ALA A 254 2.71 -21.24 14.10
N CYS A 255 2.70 -20.74 12.85
CA CYS A 255 1.81 -21.17 11.78
C CYS A 255 2.52 -21.20 10.40
N PRO A 256 3.53 -22.07 10.22
CA PRO A 256 4.40 -22.07 9.03
C PRO A 256 3.65 -22.26 7.70
N GLU A 257 2.50 -22.95 7.72
CA GLU A 257 1.68 -23.18 6.53
C GLU A 257 0.81 -21.98 6.14
N ARG A 258 0.70 -20.97 7.01
CA ARG A 258 -0.13 -19.76 6.79
C ARG A 258 0.68 -18.53 6.44
N VAL A 259 1.99 -18.54 6.69
CA VAL A 259 2.88 -17.44 6.31
C VAL A 259 3.34 -17.54 4.86
N MET A 260 3.78 -16.40 4.34
CA MET A 260 4.30 -16.24 2.99
C MET A 260 5.54 -15.36 3.01
N GLY A 261 6.36 -15.43 1.96
CA GLY A 261 7.50 -14.54 1.79
C GLY A 261 7.05 -13.07 1.75
N GLY A 262 7.98 -12.18 2.06
CA GLY A 262 7.83 -10.74 1.90
C GLY A 262 7.35 -10.39 0.50
N TRP A 263 6.44 -9.42 0.42
CA TRP A 263 6.09 -8.76 -0.84
C TRP A 263 7.00 -7.56 -1.04
N GLY A 264 7.29 -7.20 -2.29
CA GLY A 264 8.19 -6.09 -2.55
C GLY A 264 7.73 -4.75 -2.00
N ARG A 265 8.69 -3.84 -1.87
CA ARG A 265 8.49 -2.49 -1.34
C ARG A 265 7.89 -1.57 -2.40
N ARG A 266 7.13 -0.54 -2.00
CA ARG A 266 6.62 0.45 -2.95
C ARG A 266 7.73 1.46 -3.20
N LEU A 267 8.14 1.61 -4.46
CA LEU A 267 8.93 2.76 -4.90
C LEU A 267 8.27 3.40 -6.12
N ARG A 268 7.63 4.55 -5.90
CA ARG A 268 6.93 5.29 -6.95
C ARG A 268 7.82 6.38 -7.53
N ILE A 269 7.58 6.69 -8.80
CA ILE A 269 8.04 7.90 -9.46
C ILE A 269 6.79 8.73 -9.82
N ALA A 270 6.74 9.99 -9.39
CA ALA A 270 5.83 10.98 -9.97
C ALA A 270 6.62 11.86 -10.93
N LEU A 271 6.12 11.99 -12.15
CA LEU A 271 6.68 12.87 -13.16
C LEU A 271 5.70 13.99 -13.47
N ASN A 272 6.20 15.20 -13.60
CA ASN A 272 5.42 16.32 -14.10
C ASN A 272 6.16 17.03 -15.24
N GLY A 273 5.40 17.61 -16.16
CA GLY A 273 5.93 18.34 -17.30
C GLY A 273 4.80 18.88 -18.17
N THR A 274 5.15 19.33 -19.38
CA THR A 274 4.21 19.80 -20.39
C THR A 274 4.22 18.86 -21.59
N ASP A 275 3.03 18.49 -22.05
CA ASP A 275 2.84 17.64 -23.22
C ASP A 275 3.03 18.47 -24.51
N PRO A 276 4.04 18.16 -25.36
CA PRO A 276 4.29 18.91 -26.59
C PRO A 276 3.13 18.81 -27.61
N ARG A 277 2.27 17.80 -27.51
CA ARG A 277 1.16 17.59 -28.47
C ARG A 277 0.02 18.57 -28.28
N ASN A 278 -0.16 19.09 -27.07
CA ASN A 278 -1.32 19.91 -26.71
C ASN A 278 -1.02 21.08 -25.76
N GLY A 279 0.23 21.24 -25.31
CA GLY A 279 0.68 22.32 -24.43
C GLY A 279 0.16 22.25 -23.00
N ARG A 280 -0.48 21.15 -22.58
CA ARG A 280 -1.04 21.01 -21.23
C ARG A 280 -0.02 20.41 -20.27
N ARG A 281 -0.07 20.86 -19.01
CA ARG A 281 0.66 20.24 -17.92
C ARG A 281 0.07 18.87 -17.59
N PHE A 282 0.92 17.94 -17.19
CA PHE A 282 0.51 16.63 -16.70
C PHE A 282 1.23 16.27 -15.40
N ILE A 283 0.60 15.38 -14.63
CA ILE A 283 1.24 14.61 -13.56
C ILE A 283 0.98 13.14 -13.89
N TRP A 284 2.04 12.35 -13.92
CA TRP A 284 1.98 10.91 -14.13
C TRP A 284 2.58 10.18 -12.92
N HIS A 285 1.92 9.09 -12.51
CA HIS A 285 2.37 8.23 -11.43
C HIS A 285 2.72 6.85 -11.98
N MET A 286 3.89 6.36 -11.63
CA MET A 286 4.33 5.03 -12.03
C MET A 286 3.57 3.93 -11.30
N PHE A 287 2.93 3.06 -12.08
CA PHE A 287 2.28 1.83 -11.62
C PHE A 287 2.61 0.61 -12.50
N GLN A 288 3.32 0.79 -13.61
CA GLN A 288 3.54 -0.25 -14.63
C GLN A 288 4.67 -1.21 -14.25
N ALA A 289 5.65 -0.79 -13.45
CA ALA A 289 6.78 -1.61 -13.00
C ALA A 289 6.70 -1.88 -11.49
N ARG A 290 5.71 -2.66 -11.06
CA ARG A 290 5.52 -3.01 -9.64
C ARG A 290 6.38 -4.20 -9.24
N PRO A 291 6.69 -4.35 -7.95
CA PRO A 291 7.46 -5.50 -7.50
C PRO A 291 6.64 -6.79 -7.48
N GLY A 292 7.33 -7.91 -7.30
CA GLY A 292 6.73 -9.23 -7.12
C GLY A 292 6.20 -9.50 -5.69
N GLY A 293 5.22 -10.39 -5.59
CA GLY A 293 4.67 -10.87 -4.33
C GLY A 293 5.46 -12.07 -3.77
N GLY A 294 5.31 -12.36 -2.48
CA GLY A 294 6.02 -13.48 -1.86
C GLY A 294 5.51 -14.86 -2.26
N GLY A 295 6.40 -15.85 -2.27
CA GLY A 295 6.01 -17.26 -2.35
C GLY A 295 5.26 -17.71 -1.10
N SER A 296 4.49 -18.79 -1.18
CA SER A 296 3.72 -19.34 -0.05
C SER A 296 3.67 -20.86 -0.15
N ILE A 297 3.09 -21.55 0.83
CA ILE A 297 2.86 -23.00 0.72
C ILE A 297 2.00 -23.37 -0.52
N ALA A 298 1.15 -22.45 -0.99
CA ALA A 298 0.27 -22.67 -2.13
C ALA A 298 1.00 -22.59 -3.49
N GLY A 299 2.21 -22.03 -3.52
CA GLY A 299 2.99 -21.92 -4.75
C GLY A 299 3.81 -20.64 -4.84
N ASP A 300 4.36 -20.43 -6.04
CA ASP A 300 5.22 -19.28 -6.35
C ASP A 300 4.45 -17.96 -6.24
N GLY A 301 5.17 -16.90 -5.87
CA GLY A 301 4.62 -15.56 -5.78
C GLY A 301 4.22 -15.00 -7.13
N PHE A 302 3.17 -14.18 -7.15
CA PHE A 302 2.72 -13.52 -8.37
C PHE A 302 3.70 -12.40 -8.78
N SER A 303 4.17 -12.43 -10.02
CA SER A 303 5.05 -11.39 -10.56
C SER A 303 4.30 -10.06 -10.74
N THR A 304 4.96 -8.94 -10.43
CA THR A 304 4.44 -7.58 -10.60
C THR A 304 3.11 -7.28 -9.88
N ILE A 305 2.72 -8.12 -8.91
CA ILE A 305 1.45 -7.99 -8.18
C ILE A 305 1.45 -6.79 -7.21
N GLY A 306 2.63 -6.29 -6.84
CA GLY A 306 2.81 -5.15 -5.96
C GLY A 306 3.14 -5.53 -4.52
N GLU A 307 2.68 -4.69 -3.61
CA GLU A 307 3.09 -4.67 -2.20
C GLU A 307 2.00 -5.20 -1.27
N TRP A 308 2.37 -5.51 -0.01
CA TRP A 308 1.47 -6.11 0.98
C TRP A 308 0.13 -5.37 1.13
N HIS A 309 0.16 -4.04 1.30
CA HIS A 309 -1.04 -3.23 1.53
C HIS A 309 -2.02 -3.19 0.34
N SER A 310 -1.59 -3.63 -0.84
CA SER A 310 -2.43 -3.72 -2.03
C SER A 310 -2.94 -5.12 -2.32
N ALA A 311 -2.21 -6.17 -1.92
CA ALA A 311 -2.55 -7.58 -2.14
C ALA A 311 -3.07 -7.92 -3.56
N GLY A 312 -2.48 -7.29 -4.60
CA GLY A 312 -2.90 -7.47 -6.00
C GLY A 312 -4.18 -6.74 -6.43
N GLY A 313 -4.83 -5.98 -5.54
CA GLY A 313 -6.04 -5.22 -5.83
C GLY A 313 -5.83 -4.00 -6.74
N ILE A 314 -4.61 -3.46 -6.79
CA ILE A 314 -4.27 -2.35 -7.66
C ILE A 314 -3.78 -2.88 -9.02
N LYS A 315 -4.43 -2.45 -10.10
CA LYS A 315 -4.03 -2.76 -11.48
C LYS A 315 -3.43 -1.51 -12.13
N PHE A 316 -2.44 -1.68 -12.99
CA PHE A 316 -1.96 -0.59 -13.84
C PHE A 316 -2.77 -0.52 -15.14
N GLY A 317 -2.93 0.68 -15.68
CA GLY A 317 -3.64 0.90 -16.94
C GLY A 317 -2.83 0.43 -18.15
N SER A 318 -3.50 0.19 -19.28
CA SER A 318 -2.85 -0.14 -20.55
C SER A 318 -1.72 0.83 -20.89
N ILE A 319 -0.61 0.28 -21.40
CA ILE A 319 0.51 1.07 -21.94
C ILE A 319 0.01 2.05 -23.00
N GLU A 320 -0.79 1.59 -23.95
CA GLU A 320 -1.33 2.43 -25.03
C GLU A 320 -2.14 3.61 -24.50
N VAL A 321 -2.92 3.39 -23.43
CA VAL A 321 -3.68 4.46 -22.77
C VAL A 321 -2.74 5.44 -22.08
N ALA A 322 -1.66 4.97 -21.46
CA ALA A 322 -0.66 5.82 -20.85
C ALA A 322 0.06 6.68 -21.90
N GLU A 323 0.53 6.10 -23.01
CA GLU A 323 1.21 6.82 -24.10
C GLU A 323 0.26 7.80 -24.82
N THR A 324 -1.02 7.45 -24.93
CA THR A 324 -2.04 8.37 -25.48
C THR A 324 -2.24 9.59 -24.59
N ARG A 325 -2.25 9.40 -23.26
CA ARG A 325 -2.56 10.47 -22.30
C ARG A 325 -1.37 11.31 -21.89
N PHE A 326 -0.17 10.76 -21.95
CA PHE A 326 1.05 11.39 -21.44
C PHE A 326 2.16 11.32 -22.49
N PRO A 327 3.09 12.28 -22.55
CA PRO A 327 4.17 12.29 -23.53
C PRO A 327 5.30 11.34 -23.10
N LEU A 328 4.94 10.07 -22.96
CA LEU A 328 5.76 8.99 -22.44
C LEU A 328 5.72 7.84 -23.42
N VAL A 329 6.84 7.17 -23.62
CA VAL A 329 6.95 5.99 -24.48
C VAL A 329 7.62 4.86 -23.72
N PHE A 330 6.96 3.72 -23.64
CA PHE A 330 7.47 2.52 -23.00
C PHE A 330 8.31 1.75 -24.01
N GLU A 331 9.63 1.87 -23.92
CA GLU A 331 10.57 1.15 -24.79
C GLU A 331 10.63 -0.35 -24.45
N THR A 332 10.41 -0.68 -23.18
CA THR A 332 10.43 -2.05 -22.66
C THR A 332 9.49 -2.14 -21.48
N HIS A 333 8.79 -3.27 -21.37
CA HIS A 333 7.93 -3.62 -20.24
C HIS A 333 7.90 -5.14 -20.10
N GLU A 334 8.82 -5.67 -19.29
CA GLU A 334 9.06 -7.11 -19.14
C GLU A 334 9.15 -7.48 -17.66
N TYR A 335 9.23 -8.77 -17.35
CA TYR A 335 9.62 -9.21 -16.01
C TYR A 335 11.11 -9.01 -15.79
N ARG A 336 11.50 -8.52 -14.61
CA ARG A 336 12.89 -8.44 -14.21
C ARG A 336 13.37 -9.84 -13.79
N LEU A 337 14.00 -10.54 -14.72
CA LEU A 337 14.59 -11.85 -14.46
C LEU A 337 15.63 -11.78 -13.32
N GLY A 338 15.74 -12.86 -12.54
CA GLY A 338 16.64 -12.92 -11.38
C GLY A 338 16.25 -12.06 -10.17
N SER A 339 15.12 -11.34 -10.22
CA SER A 339 14.67 -10.51 -9.09
C SER A 339 13.93 -11.29 -7.98
N ALA A 340 13.31 -12.41 -8.33
CA ALA A 340 12.54 -13.22 -7.39
C ALA A 340 13.46 -13.95 -6.38
N GLY A 341 13.11 -13.92 -5.10
CA GLY A 341 13.78 -14.71 -4.09
C GLY A 341 13.55 -16.20 -4.31
N ASP A 342 14.63 -17.00 -4.40
CA ASP A 342 14.54 -18.45 -4.54
C ASP A 342 13.96 -19.09 -3.27
N GLY A 343 13.26 -20.20 -3.43
CA GLY A 343 12.64 -20.96 -2.35
C GLY A 343 12.07 -22.26 -2.87
N ARG A 344 11.56 -23.11 -1.97
CA ARG A 344 10.70 -24.24 -2.40
C ARG A 344 9.62 -23.73 -3.34
N HIS A 345 9.04 -22.59 -2.98
CA HIS A 345 8.26 -21.75 -3.87
C HIS A 345 8.93 -20.36 -3.95
N ARG A 346 9.28 -19.92 -5.17
CA ARG A 346 9.98 -18.65 -5.38
C ARG A 346 9.05 -17.48 -5.17
N GLY A 347 9.61 -16.29 -4.95
CA GLY A 347 8.86 -15.05 -5.09
C GLY A 347 8.41 -14.79 -6.53
N GLY A 348 7.56 -13.78 -6.69
CA GLY A 348 7.25 -13.19 -7.98
C GLY A 348 8.38 -12.29 -8.48
N PHE A 349 8.51 -12.17 -9.80
CA PHE A 349 9.44 -11.23 -10.40
C PHE A 349 8.95 -9.79 -10.26
N GLY A 350 9.88 -8.85 -10.16
CA GLY A 350 9.61 -7.44 -10.44
C GLY A 350 9.44 -7.19 -11.94
N GLY A 351 9.39 -5.92 -12.32
CA GLY A 351 9.32 -5.44 -13.70
C GLY A 351 10.62 -4.78 -14.13
N ASP A 352 10.99 -5.01 -15.39
CA ASP A 352 11.99 -4.23 -16.13
C ASP A 352 11.25 -3.31 -17.09
N MET A 353 11.34 -2.01 -16.84
CA MET A 353 10.66 -1.02 -17.64
C MET A 353 11.61 0.11 -18.03
N ARG A 354 11.61 0.45 -19.32
CA ARG A 354 12.31 1.62 -19.85
C ARG A 354 11.28 2.62 -20.35
N LEU A 355 11.22 3.77 -19.69
CA LEU A 355 10.26 4.82 -19.99
C LEU A 355 10.97 6.05 -20.52
N ARG A 356 10.79 6.33 -21.81
CA ARG A 356 11.29 7.54 -22.46
C ARG A 356 10.32 8.69 -22.23
N VAL A 357 10.86 9.86 -21.88
CA VAL A 357 10.10 11.06 -21.53
C VAL A 357 10.29 12.12 -22.61
N GLU A 358 9.20 12.56 -23.27
CA GLU A 358 9.24 13.50 -24.40
C GLU A 358 8.48 14.80 -24.12
N THR A 359 8.95 15.60 -23.18
CA THR A 359 8.25 16.84 -22.77
C THR A 359 8.64 18.06 -23.59
N ASP A 360 7.75 19.05 -23.60
CA ASP A 360 8.07 20.43 -24.00
C ASP A 360 8.63 21.21 -22.80
N GLY A 361 9.92 21.57 -22.87
CA GLY A 361 10.60 22.27 -21.79
C GLY A 361 10.92 21.39 -20.55
N PRO A 362 11.13 22.02 -19.38
CA PRO A 362 11.61 21.32 -18.20
C PRO A 362 10.55 20.38 -17.62
N ALA A 363 10.94 19.13 -17.38
CA ALA A 363 10.19 18.18 -16.57
C ALA A 363 10.96 17.82 -15.30
N ALA A 364 10.23 17.39 -14.28
CA ALA A 364 10.82 17.00 -13.02
C ALA A 364 10.13 15.76 -12.44
N ALA A 365 10.94 14.92 -11.80
CA ALA A 365 10.48 13.73 -11.11
C ALA A 365 10.70 13.81 -9.60
N ASN A 366 9.85 13.11 -8.86
CA ASN A 366 10.04 12.82 -7.44
C ASN A 366 9.99 11.30 -7.25
N THR A 367 10.88 10.78 -6.42
CA THR A 367 10.83 9.40 -5.95
C THR A 367 10.31 9.37 -4.52
N ALA A 368 9.45 8.41 -4.23
CA ALA A 368 8.92 8.23 -2.89
C ALA A 368 8.72 6.73 -2.64
N GLY A 369 9.37 6.18 -1.62
CA GLY A 369 9.26 4.76 -1.35
C GLY A 369 10.39 4.20 -0.52
N GLU A 370 10.51 2.88 -0.62
CA GLU A 370 11.51 2.03 0.02
C GLU A 370 11.98 0.93 -0.91
N GLY A 371 13.01 0.21 -0.50
CA GLY A 371 13.48 -1.05 -1.09
C GLY A 371 14.58 -0.89 -2.12
N VAL A 372 15.33 0.21 -2.08
CA VAL A 372 16.58 0.38 -2.85
C VAL A 372 17.76 -0.26 -2.11
N VAL A 373 17.66 -0.43 -0.78
CA VAL A 373 18.64 -1.15 0.05
C VAL A 373 18.10 -2.52 0.41
N HIS A 374 16.92 -2.60 1.04
CA HIS A 374 16.35 -3.85 1.55
C HIS A 374 15.26 -4.42 0.63
N GLY A 375 15.54 -5.57 0.02
CA GLY A 375 14.56 -6.33 -0.75
C GLY A 375 13.51 -7.04 0.11
N ALA A 376 12.52 -7.66 -0.54
CA ALA A 376 11.48 -8.42 0.15
C ALA A 376 12.07 -9.66 0.85
N ARG A 377 11.68 -9.90 2.11
CA ARG A 377 12.31 -10.94 2.94
C ARG A 377 11.84 -12.35 2.58
N GLY A 378 12.75 -13.31 2.46
CA GLY A 378 12.40 -14.73 2.38
C GLY A 378 11.95 -15.30 3.73
N VAL A 379 11.13 -16.34 3.73
CA VAL A 379 10.60 -16.97 4.95
C VAL A 379 10.83 -18.48 4.94
N LEU A 380 10.97 -19.09 6.13
CA LEU A 380 11.15 -20.54 6.33
C LEU A 380 12.32 -21.14 5.50
N GLY A 381 13.41 -20.38 5.36
CA GLY A 381 14.60 -20.79 4.58
C GLY A 381 14.62 -20.29 3.13
N GLY A 382 13.58 -19.61 2.67
CA GLY A 382 13.58 -18.90 1.39
C GLY A 382 14.56 -17.73 1.36
N ARG A 383 15.02 -17.37 0.16
CA ARG A 383 15.92 -16.25 -0.10
C ARG A 383 15.13 -14.96 -0.28
N ASN A 384 15.78 -13.83 0.01
CA ASN A 384 15.20 -12.51 -0.22
C ASN A 384 15.09 -12.22 -1.72
N GLY A 385 14.08 -11.43 -2.11
CA GLY A 385 14.01 -10.84 -3.44
C GLY A 385 15.05 -9.72 -3.62
N ALA A 386 15.39 -9.43 -4.86
CA ALA A 386 16.30 -8.32 -5.19
C ALA A 386 15.67 -6.96 -4.81
N PRO A 387 16.48 -5.98 -4.35
CA PRO A 387 16.01 -4.61 -4.18
C PRO A 387 15.73 -3.92 -5.52
N HIS A 388 15.00 -2.81 -5.49
CA HIS A 388 14.81 -1.90 -6.62
C HIS A 388 16.15 -1.33 -7.09
N ASP A 389 16.27 -1.14 -8.40
CA ASP A 389 17.38 -0.41 -9.01
C ASP A 389 16.86 0.54 -10.10
N TYR A 390 16.73 1.82 -9.76
CA TYR A 390 16.15 2.83 -10.65
C TYR A 390 17.25 3.77 -11.14
N THR A 391 17.31 3.99 -12.45
CA THR A 391 18.34 4.81 -13.09
C THR A 391 17.72 5.79 -14.09
N LEU A 392 18.11 7.06 -14.02
CA LEU A 392 17.80 8.06 -15.03
C LEU A 392 18.96 8.19 -16.03
N HIS A 393 18.66 8.00 -17.31
CA HIS A 393 19.57 8.24 -18.41
C HIS A 393 19.16 9.52 -19.15
N ALA A 394 19.80 10.64 -18.82
CA ALA A 394 19.55 11.91 -19.49
C ALA A 394 20.52 12.12 -20.69
N PRO A 395 20.06 12.71 -21.80
CA PRO A 395 20.92 12.97 -22.96
C PRO A 395 22.14 13.83 -22.60
N GLY A 396 23.34 13.36 -22.96
CA GLY A 396 24.59 14.08 -22.72
C GLY A 396 25.06 14.10 -21.26
N ALA A 397 24.42 13.36 -20.36
CA ALA A 397 24.81 13.22 -18.95
C ALA A 397 25.14 11.76 -18.60
N PRO A 398 25.99 11.52 -17.58
CA PRO A 398 26.18 10.17 -17.05
C PRO A 398 24.88 9.62 -16.42
N PRO A 399 24.69 8.29 -16.36
CA PRO A 399 23.55 7.69 -15.66
C PRO A 399 23.48 8.13 -14.20
N LEU A 400 22.28 8.53 -13.76
CA LEU A 400 22.01 8.93 -12.38
C LEU A 400 21.20 7.84 -11.68
N LYS A 401 21.75 7.23 -10.63
CA LYS A 401 20.99 6.33 -9.76
C LYS A 401 20.01 7.13 -8.91
N LEU A 402 18.74 6.75 -8.95
CA LEU A 402 17.67 7.37 -8.21
C LEU A 402 17.58 6.76 -6.81
N LYS A 403 17.43 7.59 -5.79
CA LYS A 403 17.20 7.17 -4.40
C LYS A 403 15.71 7.02 -4.13
N SER A 404 15.39 6.47 -2.96
CA SER A 404 14.02 6.17 -2.52
C SER A 404 13.17 7.44 -2.25
N LYS A 405 13.83 8.54 -1.85
CA LYS A 405 13.20 9.79 -1.35
C LYS A 405 13.87 11.02 -1.93
N GLU A 406 13.42 11.48 -3.10
CA GLU A 406 13.98 12.66 -3.78
C GLU A 406 12.89 13.57 -4.34
N VAL A 407 13.16 14.87 -4.33
CA VAL A 407 12.30 15.89 -4.92
C VAL A 407 13.04 16.66 -6.01
N GLY A 408 12.33 17.03 -7.07
CA GLY A 408 12.84 17.96 -8.08
C GLY A 408 13.97 17.40 -8.93
N ILE A 409 14.03 16.08 -9.12
CA ILE A 409 14.97 15.45 -10.04
C ILE A 409 14.71 16.01 -11.44
N ALA A 410 15.69 16.68 -12.04
CA ALA A 410 15.55 17.23 -13.38
C ALA A 410 15.46 16.08 -14.40
N VAL A 411 14.44 16.10 -15.25
CA VAL A 411 14.24 15.11 -16.31
C VAL A 411 14.17 15.86 -17.65
N PRO A 412 15.32 16.10 -18.32
CA PRO A 412 15.32 16.70 -19.65
C PRO A 412 14.52 15.86 -20.66
N SER A 413 13.93 16.50 -21.65
CA SER A 413 13.27 15.80 -22.75
C SER A 413 14.24 14.83 -23.45
N GLY A 414 13.76 13.65 -23.82
CA GLY A 414 14.56 12.54 -24.35
C GLY A 414 15.22 11.66 -23.29
N SER A 415 15.03 11.94 -21.99
CA SER A 415 15.54 11.07 -20.93
C SER A 415 14.82 9.73 -20.89
N VAL A 416 15.53 8.68 -20.50
CA VAL A 416 14.97 7.35 -20.23
C VAL A 416 15.08 7.02 -18.75
N ILE A 417 13.95 6.76 -18.11
CA ILE A 417 13.89 6.21 -16.76
C ILE A 417 13.90 4.69 -16.88
N HIS A 418 14.98 4.05 -16.47
CA HIS A 418 15.11 2.59 -16.40
C HIS A 418 14.76 2.13 -14.98
N VAL A 419 13.70 1.35 -14.89
CA VAL A 419 13.08 0.90 -13.65
C VAL A 419 13.22 -0.61 -13.58
N LEU A 420 14.13 -1.07 -12.72
CA LEU A 420 14.25 -2.46 -12.35
C LEU A 420 13.61 -2.63 -10.97
N SER A 421 12.33 -2.98 -10.91
CA SER A 421 11.65 -3.15 -9.62
C SER A 421 12.04 -4.46 -8.93
N GLY A 422 11.95 -4.48 -7.60
CA GLY A 422 12.34 -5.62 -6.77
C GLY A 422 11.42 -6.83 -6.94
N GLY A 423 11.90 -8.02 -6.57
CA GLY A 423 11.08 -9.23 -6.52
C GLY A 423 10.52 -9.50 -5.13
N GLY A 424 9.63 -10.49 -5.05
CA GLY A 424 9.13 -11.00 -3.77
C GLY A 424 10.12 -11.97 -3.12
N GLY A 425 9.95 -12.21 -1.81
CA GLY A 425 10.72 -13.19 -1.06
C GLY A 425 10.26 -14.62 -1.34
N GLY A 426 11.22 -15.57 -1.31
CA GLY A 426 10.94 -16.99 -1.45
C GLY A 426 10.36 -17.60 -0.17
N TRP A 427 9.68 -18.74 -0.32
CA TRP A 427 9.11 -19.53 0.77
C TRP A 427 9.73 -20.93 0.78
N GLY A 428 10.24 -21.35 1.93
CA GLY A 428 10.86 -22.66 2.11
C GLY A 428 12.27 -22.77 1.50
N ASP A 429 13.01 -23.81 1.87
CA ASP A 429 14.37 -24.06 1.37
C ASP A 429 14.38 -24.25 -0.18
N PRO A 430 15.16 -23.45 -0.94
CA PRO A 430 15.38 -23.62 -2.37
C PRO A 430 15.73 -25.05 -2.81
N ALA A 431 16.43 -25.81 -1.98
CA ALA A 431 16.81 -27.19 -2.28
C ALA A 431 15.59 -28.13 -2.39
N GLN A 432 14.44 -27.75 -1.83
CA GLN A 432 13.19 -28.50 -1.89
C GLN A 432 12.29 -28.10 -3.08
N ARG A 433 12.74 -27.16 -3.93
CA ARG A 433 11.99 -26.77 -5.12
C ARG A 433 11.88 -27.94 -6.09
N ASP A 434 10.65 -28.23 -6.52
CA ASP A 434 10.37 -29.29 -7.50
C ASP A 434 11.24 -29.12 -8.77
N PRO A 435 12.04 -30.14 -9.16
CA PRO A 435 12.81 -30.10 -10.40
C PRO A 435 11.97 -29.78 -11.64
N ALA A 436 10.71 -30.23 -11.69
CA ALA A 436 9.82 -29.91 -12.80
C ALA A 436 9.44 -28.42 -12.82
N ALA A 437 9.29 -27.78 -11.65
CA ALA A 437 9.07 -26.34 -11.57
C ALA A 437 10.29 -25.55 -12.07
N ARG A 438 11.51 -25.95 -11.69
CA ARG A 438 12.75 -25.33 -12.22
C ARG A 438 12.88 -25.51 -13.73
N ALA A 439 12.54 -26.69 -14.25
CA ALA A 439 12.55 -26.94 -15.69
C ALA A 439 11.52 -26.07 -16.43
N ARG A 440 10.33 -25.85 -15.87
CA ARG A 440 9.33 -24.92 -16.40
C ARG A 440 9.85 -23.49 -16.42
N ASP A 441 10.39 -23.00 -15.30
CA ASP A 441 10.97 -21.64 -15.23
C ASP A 441 12.04 -21.47 -16.33
N SER A 442 12.92 -22.46 -16.53
CA SER A 442 13.94 -22.41 -17.59
C SER A 442 13.35 -22.43 -19.00
N ALA A 443 12.34 -23.28 -19.26
CA ALA A 443 11.67 -23.37 -20.56
C ALA A 443 10.90 -22.08 -20.91
N GLU A 444 10.39 -21.37 -19.89
CA GLU A 444 9.70 -20.09 -20.03
C GLU A 444 10.66 -18.89 -20.06
N GLY A 445 11.97 -19.11 -19.98
CA GLY A 445 12.97 -18.04 -19.95
C GLY A 445 12.99 -17.24 -18.64
N LEU A 446 12.46 -17.81 -17.57
CA LEU A 446 12.37 -17.22 -16.23
C LEU A 446 13.54 -17.62 -15.30
N ALA A 447 14.37 -18.57 -15.71
CA ALA A 447 15.60 -18.93 -15.00
C ALA A 447 16.68 -17.87 -15.24
N GLY A 448 17.12 -17.21 -14.16
CA GLY A 448 18.22 -16.25 -14.15
C GLY A 448 19.57 -16.88 -13.80
#